data_AF-A0A847LMP5-F1
#
_entry.id   AF-A0A847LMP5-F1
#
_cell.length_a   1.000
_cell.length_b   1.000
_cell.length_c   1.000
_cell.angle_alpha   90.00
_cell.angle_beta   90.00
_cell.angle_gamma   90.00
#
_symmetry.space_group_name_H-M   'P 1'
#
loop_
_entity.id
_entity.type
_entity.pdbx_description
1 polymer ?
#
loop_
_entity_poly.entity_id
_entity_poly.type
_entity_poly.pdbx_seq_one_letter_code
_entity_poly.pdbx_strand_id
1 'polypeptide(L)'
;MNKKPDNNFKNNSNESNSCSSPLEGSIIREHPVLQSNYKNKITFYYNDKKYYGYEGMMITSALASYGIYNIGKNLHDNSYQGLFCANGMCAQCRIIADGYIVKGCMTAIQDNMRLYSVESLPSLKREKLESFPDIYETKADVVVIGGGPSGLSACFELLNNSSLKVILVDDKQALGGKLLLQTHKFFGSKEDCYAGTRGFEIAKILEDKLKENSKINNLKIFTNTYFIGAFENN
;
A
#
# COMPACT_ATOMS: atom_id res chain seq x y z
N MET A 1 12.13 -39.88 -17.40
CA MET A 1 10.85 -39.43 -17.98
C MET A 1 10.45 -38.12 -17.31
N ASN A 2 10.93 -36.99 -17.83
CA ASN A 2 10.57 -35.65 -17.36
C ASN A 2 9.47 -35.10 -18.27
N LYS A 3 8.21 -35.14 -17.82
CA LYS A 3 7.13 -34.40 -18.49
C LYS A 3 7.16 -32.96 -18.00
N LYS A 4 7.51 -32.03 -18.89
CA LYS A 4 7.26 -30.59 -18.69
C LYS A 4 5.74 -30.38 -18.56
N PRO A 5 5.27 -29.47 -17.69
CA PRO A 5 3.87 -29.09 -17.67
C PRO A 5 3.51 -28.34 -18.97
N ASP A 6 2.35 -28.65 -19.52
CA ASP A 6 1.81 -28.03 -20.74
C ASP A 6 1.51 -26.54 -20.50
N ASN A 7 2.34 -25.66 -21.06
CA ASN A 7 2.07 -24.23 -21.16
C ASN A 7 1.06 -23.98 -22.30
N ASN A 8 -0.20 -24.30 -22.06
CA ASN A 8 -1.32 -23.86 -22.90
C ASN A 8 -1.98 -22.62 -22.31
N PHE A 9 -1.23 -21.52 -22.20
CA PHE A 9 -1.84 -20.19 -22.16
C PHE A 9 -2.06 -19.74 -23.60
N LYS A 10 -3.21 -20.11 -24.17
CA LYS A 10 -3.67 -19.54 -25.44
C LYS A 10 -4.02 -18.07 -25.20
N ASN A 11 -3.20 -17.18 -25.74
CA ASN A 11 -3.56 -15.78 -25.93
C ASN A 11 -4.71 -15.72 -26.96
N ASN A 12 -5.94 -15.71 -26.47
CA ASN A 12 -7.10 -15.38 -27.29
C ASN A 12 -7.12 -13.86 -27.49
N SER A 13 -6.47 -13.41 -28.55
CA SER A 13 -6.70 -12.10 -29.17
C SER A 13 -8.08 -12.09 -29.84
N ASN A 14 -9.12 -11.94 -29.03
CA ASN A 14 -10.44 -11.53 -29.51
C ASN A 14 -10.75 -10.18 -28.87
N GLU A 15 -10.45 -9.12 -29.61
CA GLU A 15 -10.92 -7.76 -29.37
C GLU A 15 -12.45 -7.73 -29.50
N SER A 16 -13.12 -8.03 -28.39
CA SER A 16 -14.49 -7.58 -28.17
C SER A 16 -14.43 -6.38 -27.25
N ASN A 17 -14.96 -5.24 -27.70
CA ASN A 17 -15.23 -4.03 -26.91
C ASN A 17 -16.31 -4.25 -25.83
N SER A 18 -16.40 -5.46 -25.28
CA SER A 18 -17.22 -5.75 -24.12
C SER A 18 -16.46 -5.32 -22.87
N CYS A 19 -17.08 -4.46 -22.07
CA CYS A 19 -16.52 -4.06 -20.79
C CYS A 19 -16.56 -5.28 -19.87
N SER A 20 -15.43 -6.00 -19.77
CA SER A 20 -15.36 -7.25 -19.03
C SER A 20 -15.70 -7.00 -17.55
N SER A 21 -16.54 -7.83 -16.96
CA SER A 21 -16.71 -7.94 -15.51
C SER A 21 -15.52 -8.72 -14.92
N PRO A 22 -15.20 -8.53 -13.62
CA PRO A 22 -14.25 -9.38 -12.93
C PRO A 22 -14.61 -10.87 -13.07
N LEU A 23 -13.60 -11.74 -13.00
CA LEU A 23 -13.80 -13.19 -13.01
C LEU A 23 -14.70 -13.60 -11.84
N GLU A 24 -15.56 -14.59 -12.08
CA GLU A 24 -16.45 -15.11 -11.05
C GLU A 24 -15.65 -15.61 -9.83
N GLY A 25 -16.11 -15.26 -8.62
CA GLY A 25 -15.46 -15.64 -7.37
C GLY A 25 -14.12 -14.94 -7.06
N SER A 26 -13.61 -14.10 -7.96
CA SER A 26 -12.30 -13.45 -7.76
C SER A 26 -12.30 -12.33 -6.71
N ILE A 27 -13.46 -11.72 -6.45
CA ILE A 27 -13.64 -10.70 -5.43
C ILE A 27 -14.27 -11.33 -4.20
N ILE A 28 -13.48 -11.41 -3.13
CA ILE A 28 -13.94 -11.89 -1.81
C ILE A 28 -14.87 -10.84 -1.21
N ARG A 29 -16.16 -11.16 -1.08
CA ARG A 29 -17.17 -10.30 -0.44
C ARG A 29 -17.20 -10.47 1.07
N GLU A 30 -17.10 -11.71 1.50
CA GLU A 30 -17.13 -12.10 2.91
C GLU A 30 -15.85 -12.84 3.26
N HIS A 31 -15.19 -12.42 4.34
CA HIS A 31 -14.02 -13.11 4.87
C HIS A 31 -14.15 -13.20 6.40
N PRO A 32 -13.87 -14.36 7.01
CA PRO A 32 -14.13 -14.60 8.44
C PRO A 32 -13.33 -13.70 9.39
N VAL A 33 -12.33 -12.99 8.88
CA VAL A 33 -11.46 -12.10 9.66
C VAL A 33 -11.44 -10.67 9.12
N LEU A 34 -11.67 -10.48 7.82
CA LEU A 34 -11.48 -9.19 7.16
C LEU A 34 -12.82 -8.74 6.62
N GLN A 35 -13.21 -7.51 6.90
CA GLN A 35 -14.43 -6.95 6.32
C GLN A 35 -14.05 -6.20 5.05
N SER A 36 -14.48 -6.72 3.89
CA SER A 36 -14.37 -5.97 2.64
C SER A 36 -15.57 -5.04 2.51
N ASN A 37 -15.34 -3.75 2.25
CA ASN A 37 -16.41 -2.75 2.14
C ASN A 37 -16.48 -2.15 0.73
N TYR A 38 -16.30 -3.00 -0.28
CA TYR A 38 -16.35 -2.62 -1.69
C TYR A 38 -17.79 -2.37 -2.15
N LYS A 39 -18.29 -1.15 -1.90
CA LYS A 39 -19.65 -0.74 -2.26
C LYS A 39 -19.70 -0.02 -3.60
N ASN A 40 -18.86 0.99 -3.76
CA ASN A 40 -18.93 1.93 -4.88
C ASN A 40 -18.17 1.37 -6.08
N LYS A 41 -18.88 1.05 -7.16
CA LYS A 41 -18.29 0.59 -8.41
C LYS A 41 -17.73 1.79 -9.19
N ILE A 42 -16.50 1.68 -9.65
CA ILE A 42 -15.82 2.71 -10.46
C ILE A 42 -15.25 2.11 -11.74
N THR A 43 -14.97 2.97 -12.71
CA THR A 43 -14.31 2.61 -13.95
C THR A 43 -12.82 2.90 -13.84
N PHE A 44 -11.97 2.04 -14.41
CA PHE A 44 -10.57 2.37 -14.68
C PHE A 44 -10.15 1.77 -16.01
N TYR A 45 -8.97 2.11 -16.49
CA TYR A 45 -8.45 1.61 -17.76
C TYR A 45 -7.09 0.97 -17.55
N TYR A 46 -6.83 -0.15 -18.22
CA TYR A 46 -5.53 -0.79 -18.23
C TYR A 46 -5.12 -1.09 -19.66
N ASN A 47 -3.99 -0.53 -20.10
CA ASN A 47 -3.54 -0.56 -21.50
C ASN A 47 -4.68 -0.15 -22.45
N ASP A 48 -5.29 1.01 -22.16
CA ASP A 48 -6.42 1.63 -22.88
C ASP A 48 -7.74 0.84 -22.92
N LYS A 49 -7.76 -0.39 -22.43
CA LYS A 49 -8.99 -1.19 -22.29
C LYS A 49 -9.73 -0.79 -21.00
N LYS A 50 -11.06 -0.69 -21.09
CA LYS A 50 -11.94 -0.33 -19.97
C LYS A 50 -12.20 -1.52 -19.03
N TYR A 51 -12.08 -1.30 -17.73
CA TYR A 51 -12.33 -2.24 -16.65
C TYR A 51 -13.21 -1.61 -15.56
N TYR A 52 -13.76 -2.46 -14.69
CA TYR A 52 -14.50 -2.03 -13.51
C TYR A 52 -13.84 -2.55 -12.23
N GLY A 53 -13.88 -1.74 -11.19
CA GLY A 53 -13.46 -2.14 -9.86
C GLY A 53 -14.30 -1.47 -8.80
N TYR A 54 -13.78 -1.44 -7.58
CA TYR A 54 -14.43 -0.77 -6.46
C TYR A 54 -13.51 0.27 -5.86
N GLU A 55 -14.07 1.40 -5.47
CA GLU A 55 -13.36 2.47 -4.77
C GLU A 55 -12.60 1.90 -3.55
N GLY A 56 -11.35 2.33 -3.38
CA GLY A 56 -10.46 1.86 -2.31
C GLY A 56 -9.79 0.51 -2.57
N MET A 57 -10.14 -0.22 -3.64
CA MET A 57 -9.44 -1.45 -4.03
C MET A 57 -8.04 -1.12 -4.55
N MET A 58 -7.02 -1.87 -4.14
CA MET A 58 -5.65 -1.67 -4.65
C MET A 58 -5.56 -2.07 -6.13
N ILE A 59 -4.74 -1.36 -6.92
CA ILE A 59 -4.55 -1.61 -8.37
C ILE A 59 -4.26 -3.09 -8.64
N THR A 60 -3.32 -3.71 -7.92
CA THR A 60 -3.00 -5.13 -8.14
C THR A 60 -4.16 -6.06 -7.81
N SER A 61 -5.00 -5.72 -6.83
CA SER A 61 -6.18 -6.52 -6.49
C SER A 61 -7.26 -6.38 -7.57
N ALA A 62 -7.46 -5.17 -8.09
CA ALA A 62 -8.37 -4.93 -9.20
C ALA A 62 -7.95 -5.71 -10.45
N LEU A 63 -6.67 -5.64 -10.85
CA LEU A 63 -6.14 -6.39 -12.00
C LEU A 63 -6.16 -7.91 -11.79
N ALA A 64 -5.81 -8.38 -10.59
CA ALA A 64 -5.90 -9.80 -10.25
C ALA A 64 -7.33 -10.35 -10.36
N SER A 65 -8.36 -9.52 -10.08
CA SER A 65 -9.76 -9.91 -10.28
C SER A 65 -10.13 -10.24 -11.74
N TYR A 66 -9.30 -9.80 -12.69
CA TYR A 66 -9.39 -10.12 -14.11
C TYR A 66 -8.40 -11.20 -14.57
N GLY A 67 -7.67 -11.83 -13.65
CA GLY A 67 -6.60 -12.78 -13.94
C GLY A 67 -5.30 -12.12 -14.45
N ILE A 68 -5.18 -10.80 -14.30
CA ILE A 68 -4.01 -10.03 -14.76
C ILE A 68 -3.02 -9.95 -13.60
N TYR A 69 -2.05 -10.88 -13.60
CA TYR A 69 -0.97 -10.92 -12.61
C TYR A 69 0.34 -10.36 -13.12
N ASN A 70 0.56 -10.46 -14.44
CA ASN A 70 1.68 -9.84 -15.12
C ASN A 70 1.34 -8.40 -15.49
N ILE A 71 2.04 -7.44 -14.89
CA ILE A 71 1.84 -6.00 -15.08
C ILE A 71 3.12 -5.28 -15.55
N GLY A 72 4.14 -6.04 -15.95
CA GLY A 72 5.35 -5.51 -16.54
C GLY A 72 6.45 -6.56 -16.64
N LYS A 73 7.64 -6.14 -17.07
CA LYS A 73 8.81 -7.01 -17.19
C LYS A 73 10.02 -6.40 -16.51
N ASN A 74 10.87 -7.26 -15.98
CA ASN A 74 12.19 -6.88 -15.53
C ASN A 74 13.05 -6.50 -16.74
N LEU A 75 13.70 -5.35 -16.68
CA LEU A 75 14.46 -4.80 -17.81
C LEU A 75 15.80 -5.50 -18.04
N HIS A 76 16.30 -6.24 -17.05
CA HIS A 76 17.55 -6.98 -17.14
C HIS A 76 17.36 -8.35 -17.78
N ASP A 77 16.36 -9.13 -17.34
CA ASP A 77 16.18 -10.53 -17.75
C ASP A 77 14.84 -10.84 -18.44
N ASN A 78 13.98 -9.84 -18.65
CA ASN A 78 12.63 -9.97 -19.23
C ASN A 78 11.67 -10.88 -18.44
N SER A 79 11.98 -11.22 -17.18
CA SER A 79 11.06 -11.95 -16.32
C SER A 79 9.79 -11.13 -16.03
N TYR A 80 8.64 -11.80 -15.96
CA TYR A 80 7.38 -11.16 -15.63
C TYR A 80 7.39 -10.57 -14.22
N GLN A 81 6.78 -9.40 -14.07
CA GLN A 81 6.71 -8.66 -12.82
C GLN A 81 5.24 -8.42 -12.44
N GLY A 82 4.96 -8.45 -11.14
CA GLY A 82 3.61 -8.24 -10.64
C GLY A 82 3.47 -8.28 -9.13
N LEU A 83 2.30 -8.68 -8.66
CA LEU A 83 2.04 -8.80 -7.23
C LEU A 83 2.88 -9.93 -6.63
N PHE A 84 3.78 -9.57 -5.71
CA PHE A 84 4.62 -10.52 -4.99
C PHE A 84 4.50 -10.36 -3.47
N CYS A 85 4.97 -9.23 -2.93
CA CYS A 85 5.04 -9.03 -1.48
C CYS A 85 3.76 -8.53 -0.80
N ALA A 86 2.85 -7.90 -1.57
CA ALA A 86 1.65 -7.21 -1.09
C ALA A 86 1.87 -6.26 0.13
N ASN A 87 3.07 -5.68 0.26
CA ASN A 87 3.45 -4.90 1.45
C ASN A 87 4.23 -3.61 1.13
N GLY A 88 4.34 -3.28 -0.16
CA GLY A 88 5.02 -2.08 -0.63
C GLY A 88 6.56 -2.14 -0.64
N MET A 89 7.22 -3.29 -0.42
CA MET A 89 8.71 -3.33 -0.34
C MET A 89 9.41 -3.83 -1.60
N CYS A 90 8.91 -4.88 -2.27
CA CYS A 90 9.67 -5.57 -3.33
C CYS A 90 9.77 -4.84 -4.69
N ALA A 91 9.00 -3.77 -4.89
CA ALA A 91 8.92 -3.01 -6.13
C ALA A 91 8.52 -3.76 -7.42
N GLN A 92 8.20 -5.06 -7.37
CA GLN A 92 7.79 -5.85 -8.54
C GLN A 92 6.43 -5.43 -9.10
N CYS A 93 5.53 -4.92 -8.25
CA CYS A 93 4.21 -4.45 -8.67
C CYS A 93 4.20 -3.02 -9.23
N ARG A 94 5.33 -2.53 -9.77
CA ARG A 94 5.41 -1.20 -10.38
C ARG A 94 4.51 -1.15 -11.61
N ILE A 95 3.70 -0.10 -11.69
CA ILE A 95 2.77 0.17 -12.78
C ILE A 95 2.71 1.68 -13.01
N ILE A 96 2.46 2.09 -14.25
CA ILE A 96 2.23 3.51 -14.55
C ILE A 96 0.75 3.80 -14.27
N ALA A 97 0.47 4.71 -13.34
CA ALA A 97 -0.86 5.23 -13.05
C ALA A 97 -0.87 6.73 -13.35
N ASP A 98 -1.72 7.15 -14.30
CA ASP A 98 -1.89 8.54 -14.74
C ASP A 98 -0.55 9.24 -15.05
N GLY A 99 0.37 8.50 -15.69
CA GLY A 99 1.70 8.99 -16.07
C GLY A 99 2.79 8.82 -15.01
N TYR A 100 2.45 8.42 -13.78
CA TYR A 100 3.41 8.25 -12.69
C TYR A 100 3.66 6.77 -12.37
N ILE A 101 4.91 6.40 -12.09
CA ILE A 101 5.22 5.05 -11.62
C ILE A 101 4.83 4.93 -10.14
N VAL A 102 3.90 4.03 -9.85
CA VAL A 102 3.40 3.76 -8.50
C VAL A 102 3.57 2.28 -8.14
N LYS A 103 3.39 1.97 -6.85
CA LYS A 103 3.33 0.57 -6.37
C LYS A 103 1.87 0.12 -6.39
N GLY A 104 1.50 -0.74 -7.35
CA GLY A 104 0.10 -1.15 -7.51
C GLY A 104 -0.52 -1.86 -6.29
N CYS A 105 0.30 -2.45 -5.40
CA CYS A 105 -0.20 -3.04 -4.15
C CYS A 105 -0.51 -2.04 -3.03
N MET A 106 -0.09 -0.78 -3.17
CA MET A 106 -0.28 0.28 -2.18
C MET A 106 -1.16 1.42 -2.69
N THR A 107 -1.45 1.46 -3.99
CA THR A 107 -2.23 2.52 -4.62
C THR A 107 -3.63 2.01 -4.92
N ALA A 108 -4.64 2.70 -4.39
CA ALA A 108 -6.04 2.42 -4.68
C ALA A 108 -6.42 2.90 -6.09
N ILE A 109 -7.27 2.15 -6.78
CA ILE A 109 -7.89 2.61 -8.04
C ILE A 109 -8.83 3.78 -7.77
N GLN A 110 -8.85 4.74 -8.70
CA GLN A 110 -9.77 5.88 -8.72
C GLN A 110 -10.59 5.87 -10.01
N ASP A 111 -11.74 6.56 -10.02
CA ASP A 111 -12.59 6.60 -11.20
C ASP A 111 -11.86 7.27 -12.37
N ASN A 112 -11.95 6.65 -13.55
CA ASN A 112 -11.29 7.02 -14.79
C ASN A 112 -9.75 6.99 -14.79
N MET A 113 -9.13 6.42 -13.75
CA MET A 113 -7.68 6.22 -13.67
C MET A 113 -7.14 5.41 -14.87
N ARG A 114 -6.00 5.84 -15.42
CA ARG A 114 -5.31 5.21 -16.56
C ARG A 114 -4.09 4.44 -16.08
N LEU A 115 -4.09 3.13 -16.30
CA LEU A 115 -3.02 2.22 -15.91
C LEU A 115 -2.30 1.67 -17.14
N TYR A 116 -0.98 1.59 -17.09
CA TYR A 116 -0.16 0.99 -18.15
C TYR A 116 0.90 0.06 -17.58
N SER A 117 1.11 -1.10 -18.23
CA SER A 117 2.18 -2.02 -17.85
C SER A 117 3.57 -1.44 -18.12
N VAL A 118 4.53 -1.83 -17.29
CA VAL A 118 5.93 -1.40 -17.45
C VAL A 118 6.68 -2.46 -18.26
N GLU A 119 6.57 -2.40 -19.59
CA GLU A 119 7.24 -3.35 -20.50
C GLU A 119 8.66 -2.92 -20.87
N SER A 120 8.98 -1.64 -20.72
CA SER A 120 10.28 -1.05 -21.06
C SER A 120 10.56 0.17 -20.19
N LEU A 121 11.74 0.79 -20.36
CA LEU A 121 12.04 2.07 -19.72
C LEU A 121 11.03 3.12 -20.22
N PRO A 122 10.19 3.69 -19.34
CA PRO A 122 9.24 4.70 -19.77
C PRO A 122 9.98 5.95 -20.23
N SER A 123 9.48 6.58 -21.29
CA SER A 123 9.99 7.86 -21.75
C SER A 123 9.67 8.94 -20.70
N LEU A 124 10.67 9.70 -20.29
CA LEU A 124 10.46 10.88 -19.45
C LEU A 124 9.78 11.98 -20.27
N LYS A 125 8.52 12.26 -19.98
CA LYS A 125 7.90 13.52 -20.42
C LYS A 125 8.33 14.61 -19.45
N ARG A 126 9.16 15.55 -19.92
CA ARG A 126 9.48 16.75 -19.15
C ARG A 126 8.32 17.73 -19.30
N GLU A 127 7.43 17.72 -18.33
CA GLU A 127 6.43 18.78 -18.19
C GLU A 127 7.05 19.92 -17.39
N LYS A 128 6.80 21.15 -17.82
CA LYS A 128 7.22 22.33 -17.07
C LYS A 128 6.27 22.45 -15.89
N LEU A 129 6.78 22.26 -14.68
CA LEU A 129 6.01 22.55 -13.47
C LEU A 129 5.66 24.05 -13.46
N GLU A 130 4.36 24.35 -13.40
CA GLU A 130 3.87 25.73 -13.32
C GLU A 130 4.22 26.37 -11.96
N SER A 131 4.23 25.56 -10.90
CA SER A 131 4.66 25.94 -9.56
C SER A 131 5.22 24.73 -8.81
N PHE A 132 6.06 25.00 -7.82
CA PHE A 132 6.45 24.00 -6.82
C PHE A 132 5.44 24.03 -5.68
N PRO A 133 5.15 22.87 -5.06
CA PRO A 133 4.35 22.84 -3.85
C PRO A 133 5.05 23.62 -2.73
N ASP A 134 4.26 24.20 -1.83
CA ASP A 134 4.77 24.90 -0.67
C ASP A 134 5.64 23.99 0.20
N ILE A 135 6.77 24.52 0.66
CA ILE A 135 7.66 23.83 1.60
C ILE A 135 7.20 24.15 3.01
N TYR A 136 6.81 23.12 3.75
CA TYR A 136 6.38 23.24 5.14
C TYR A 136 7.54 22.93 6.08
N GLU A 137 7.89 23.89 6.93
CA GLU A 137 8.86 23.70 8.01
C GLU A 137 8.14 23.50 9.34
N THR A 138 8.60 22.51 10.12
CA THR A 138 8.12 22.29 11.48
C THR A 138 9.29 21.87 12.37
N LYS A 139 9.23 22.28 13.64
CA LYS A 139 10.21 21.92 14.66
C LYS A 139 9.63 20.86 15.60
N ALA A 140 10.49 19.95 16.04
CA ALA A 140 10.21 18.94 17.06
C ALA A 140 11.48 18.71 17.86
N ASP A 141 11.32 18.22 19.08
CA ASP A 141 12.46 17.79 19.90
C ASP A 141 12.91 16.38 19.50
N VAL A 142 11.96 15.53 19.07
CA VAL A 142 12.22 14.16 18.60
C VAL A 142 11.41 13.87 17.35
N VAL A 143 12.04 13.24 16.36
CA VAL A 143 11.37 12.67 15.17
C VAL A 143 11.47 11.15 15.23
N VAL A 144 10.31 10.48 15.25
CA VAL A 144 10.20 9.02 15.19
C VAL A 144 9.86 8.63 13.76
N ILE A 145 10.66 7.73 13.18
CA ILE A 145 10.51 7.29 11.79
C ILE A 145 9.98 5.85 11.79
N GLY A 146 8.78 5.66 11.26
CA GLY A 146 8.05 4.40 11.20
C GLY A 146 7.01 4.27 12.32
N GLY A 147 5.74 4.27 11.96
CA GLY A 147 4.56 4.05 12.80
C GLY A 147 4.23 2.60 13.05
N GLY A 148 5.22 1.71 13.08
CA GLY A 148 5.06 0.32 13.52
C GLY A 148 4.92 0.20 15.05
N PRO A 149 4.82 -1.03 15.61
CA PRO A 149 4.71 -1.21 17.06
C PRO A 149 5.84 -0.55 17.85
N SER A 150 7.08 -0.61 17.34
CA SER A 150 8.23 0.05 17.97
C SER A 150 8.08 1.58 18.01
N GLY A 151 7.70 2.20 16.89
CA GLY A 151 7.54 3.65 16.82
C GLY A 151 6.34 4.15 17.63
N LEU A 152 5.23 3.42 17.63
CA LEU A 152 4.07 3.76 18.45
C LEU A 152 4.40 3.67 19.95
N SER A 153 5.08 2.60 20.37
CA SER A 153 5.54 2.45 21.77
C SER A 153 6.56 3.53 22.15
N ALA A 154 7.49 3.88 21.25
CA ALA A 154 8.45 4.97 21.50
C ALA A 154 7.74 6.32 21.68
N CYS A 155 6.77 6.64 20.83
CA CYS A 155 5.97 7.85 20.98
C CYS A 155 5.21 7.85 22.32
N PHE A 156 4.62 6.73 22.70
CA PHE A 156 3.83 6.61 23.93
C PHE A 156 4.71 6.87 25.16
N GLU A 157 5.90 6.30 25.19
CA GLU A 157 6.86 6.49 26.27
C GLU A 157 7.38 7.93 26.36
N LEU A 158 7.70 8.54 25.21
CA LEU A 158 8.12 9.94 25.13
C LEU A 158 7.03 10.88 25.66
N LEU A 159 5.77 10.64 25.30
CA LEU A 159 4.66 11.45 25.79
C LEU A 159 4.47 11.31 27.31
N ASN A 160 4.52 10.10 27.85
CA ASN A 160 4.30 9.89 29.29
C ASN A 160 5.39 10.53 30.15
N ASN A 161 6.64 10.37 29.76
CA ASN A 161 7.80 10.71 30.61
C ASN A 161 8.40 12.08 30.33
N SER A 162 7.85 12.84 29.39
CA SER A 162 8.40 14.15 29.03
C SER A 162 7.33 15.15 28.60
N SER A 163 7.75 16.36 28.25
CA SER A 163 6.92 17.36 27.56
C SER A 163 7.46 17.65 26.15
N LEU A 164 8.21 16.70 25.58
CA LEU A 164 8.84 16.83 24.27
C LEU A 164 7.79 16.89 23.16
N LYS A 165 8.02 17.75 22.18
CA LYS A 165 7.29 17.79 20.91
C LYS A 165 7.81 16.68 20.02
N VAL A 166 6.95 15.73 19.70
CA VAL A 166 7.28 14.54 18.92
C VAL A 166 6.61 14.64 17.55
N ILE A 167 7.36 14.30 16.50
CA ILE A 167 6.80 14.05 15.18
C ILE A 167 6.96 12.56 14.86
N LEU A 168 5.87 11.90 14.50
CA LEU A 168 5.88 10.55 13.95
C LEU A 168 5.67 10.61 12.44
N VAL A 169 6.54 9.97 11.67
CA VAL A 169 6.45 9.88 10.20
C VAL A 169 6.29 8.42 9.79
N ASP A 170 5.33 8.11 8.92
CA ASP A 170 5.15 6.77 8.35
C ASP A 170 4.81 6.83 6.85
N ASP A 171 5.36 5.89 6.08
CA ASP A 171 5.19 5.82 4.63
C ASP A 171 3.83 5.23 4.19
N LYS A 172 3.04 4.71 5.13
CA LYS A 172 1.75 4.07 4.88
C LYS A 172 0.61 4.98 5.31
N GLN A 173 -0.57 4.65 4.79
CA GLN A 173 -1.81 5.33 5.12
C GLN A 173 -2.24 5.11 6.57
N ALA A 174 -1.92 3.95 7.15
CA ALA A 174 -2.33 3.55 8.49
C ALA A 174 -1.13 3.12 9.34
N LEU A 175 -1.20 3.44 10.64
CA LEU A 175 -0.20 3.05 11.64
C LEU A 175 -0.35 1.56 12.00
N GLY A 176 0.69 1.00 12.62
CA GLY A 176 0.80 -0.40 13.00
C GLY A 176 1.86 -1.17 12.19
N GLY A 177 2.34 -0.59 11.09
CA GLY A 177 3.38 -1.19 10.26
C GLY A 177 3.00 -2.60 9.80
N LYS A 178 3.83 -3.61 10.14
CA LYS A 178 3.61 -5.00 9.72
C LYS A 178 2.45 -5.70 10.44
N LEU A 179 2.03 -5.19 11.59
CA LEU A 179 0.90 -5.74 12.34
C LEU A 179 -0.39 -5.73 11.50
N LEU A 180 -0.58 -4.72 10.65
CA LEU A 180 -1.74 -4.59 9.76
C LEU A 180 -1.89 -5.75 8.77
N LEU A 181 -0.80 -6.47 8.48
CA LEU A 181 -0.79 -7.59 7.53
C LEU A 181 -1.01 -8.94 8.22
N GLN A 182 -1.14 -8.97 9.55
CA GLN A 182 -1.18 -10.20 10.32
C GLN A 182 -2.60 -10.50 10.78
N THR A 183 -3.23 -11.44 10.08
CA THR A 183 -4.57 -11.95 10.42
C THR A 183 -4.53 -13.05 11.47
N HIS A 184 -3.37 -13.64 11.78
CA HIS A 184 -3.25 -14.64 12.84
C HIS A 184 -3.29 -14.00 14.23
N LYS A 185 -3.61 -14.81 15.24
CA LYS A 185 -3.55 -14.40 16.65
C LYS A 185 -2.13 -14.57 17.18
N PHE A 186 -1.66 -13.61 17.96
CA PHE A 186 -0.37 -13.70 18.64
C PHE A 186 -0.45 -14.71 19.80
N PHE A 187 0.68 -15.36 20.10
CA PHE A 187 0.83 -16.32 21.19
C PHE A 187 1.81 -15.78 22.24
N GLY A 188 1.63 -16.17 23.51
CA GLY A 188 2.47 -15.73 24.64
C GLY A 188 1.64 -15.25 25.82
N SER A 189 2.19 -14.34 26.63
CA SER A 189 1.46 -13.67 27.71
C SER A 189 0.52 -12.59 27.15
N LYS A 190 -0.62 -12.37 27.81
CA LYS A 190 -1.51 -11.26 27.43
C LYS A 190 -0.86 -9.92 27.74
N GLU A 191 -0.08 -9.82 28.82
CA GLU A 191 0.58 -8.58 29.23
C GLU A 191 1.63 -8.12 28.22
N ASP A 192 2.47 -9.03 27.70
CA ASP A 192 3.64 -8.61 26.89
C ASP A 192 3.34 -8.55 25.40
N CYS A 193 2.48 -9.43 24.87
CA CYS A 193 2.27 -9.57 23.42
C CYS A 193 0.81 -9.61 22.99
N TYR A 194 -0.14 -9.25 23.88
CA TYR A 194 -1.58 -9.28 23.58
C TYR A 194 -2.06 -10.65 23.10
N ALA A 195 -1.57 -11.73 23.71
CA ALA A 195 -1.88 -13.09 23.28
C ALA A 195 -3.39 -13.34 23.06
N GLY A 196 -3.72 -14.01 21.95
CA GLY A 196 -5.08 -14.24 21.49
C GLY A 196 -5.67 -13.12 20.62
N THR A 197 -4.97 -12.00 20.47
CA THR A 197 -5.38 -10.84 19.66
C THR A 197 -4.70 -10.87 18.29
N ARG A 198 -5.39 -10.42 17.24
CA ARG A 198 -4.82 -10.39 15.88
C ARG A 198 -3.89 -9.19 15.71
N GLY A 199 -2.92 -9.29 14.80
CA GLY A 199 -1.94 -8.21 14.60
C GLY A 199 -2.58 -6.86 14.29
N PHE A 200 -3.52 -6.79 13.36
CA PHE A 200 -4.19 -5.53 13.00
C PHE A 200 -5.03 -4.95 14.15
N GLU A 201 -5.53 -5.78 15.07
CA GLU A 201 -6.21 -5.35 16.29
C GLU A 201 -5.20 -4.80 17.31
N ILE A 202 -4.02 -5.41 17.43
CA ILE A 202 -2.93 -4.89 18.26
C ILE A 202 -2.47 -3.51 17.76
N ALA A 203 -2.33 -3.34 16.44
CA ALA A 203 -2.03 -2.04 15.85
C ALA A 203 -3.04 -0.97 16.28
N LYS A 204 -4.33 -1.31 16.25
CA LYS A 204 -5.43 -0.43 16.66
C LYS A 204 -5.34 -0.09 18.15
N ILE A 205 -5.08 -1.07 19.01
CA ILE A 205 -4.89 -0.87 20.46
C ILE A 205 -3.73 0.08 20.73
N LEU A 206 -2.59 -0.07 20.05
CA LEU A 206 -1.43 0.81 20.23
C LEU A 206 -1.71 2.24 19.75
N GLU A 207 -2.41 2.39 18.63
CA GLU A 207 -2.84 3.69 18.12
C GLU A 207 -3.83 4.37 19.08
N ASP A 208 -4.81 3.65 19.60
CA ASP A 208 -5.82 4.19 20.52
C ASP A 208 -5.19 4.62 21.86
N LYS A 209 -4.24 3.83 22.38
CA LYS A 209 -3.43 4.21 23.56
C LYS A 209 -2.71 5.54 23.38
N LEU A 210 -2.19 5.82 22.18
CA LEU A 210 -1.59 7.12 21.86
C LEU A 210 -2.63 8.23 21.83
N LYS A 211 -3.77 8.01 21.14
CA LYS A 211 -4.84 9.01 21.01
C LYS A 211 -5.46 9.39 22.35
N GLU A 212 -5.56 8.44 23.28
CA GLU A 212 -6.08 8.64 24.63
C GLU A 212 -5.06 9.27 25.60
N ASN A 213 -3.81 9.47 25.16
CA ASN A 213 -2.77 10.07 26.00
C ASN A 213 -3.09 11.53 26.34
N SER A 214 -2.97 11.92 27.61
CA SER A 214 -3.25 13.28 28.08
C SER A 214 -2.38 14.36 27.43
N LYS A 215 -1.22 13.99 26.88
CA LYS A 215 -0.27 14.88 26.19
C LYS A 215 -0.26 14.68 24.67
N ILE A 216 -1.31 14.10 24.08
CA ILE A 216 -1.42 13.86 22.63
C ILE A 216 -1.18 15.13 21.78
N ASN A 217 -1.47 16.32 22.31
CA ASN A 217 -1.20 17.60 21.64
C ASN A 217 0.30 17.85 21.36
N ASN A 218 1.21 17.14 22.02
CA ASN A 218 2.65 17.20 21.77
C ASN A 218 3.09 16.27 20.63
N LEU A 219 2.22 15.41 20.10
CA LEU A 219 2.52 14.49 19.00
C LEU A 219 1.84 14.95 17.72
N LYS A 220 2.63 15.14 16.66
CA LYS A 220 2.13 15.29 15.29
C LYS A 220 2.41 14.02 14.51
N ILE A 221 1.43 13.53 13.75
CA ILE A 221 1.54 12.29 12.98
C ILE A 221 1.41 12.64 11.49
N PHE A 222 2.39 12.21 10.69
CA PHE A 222 2.40 12.32 9.24
C PHE A 222 2.40 10.91 8.63
N THR A 223 1.22 10.44 8.20
CA THR A 223 1.08 9.24 7.38
C THR A 223 1.25 9.58 5.90
N ASN A 224 1.39 8.57 5.04
CA ASN A 224 1.69 8.73 3.61
C ASN A 224 2.90 9.66 3.36
N THR A 225 3.87 9.67 4.27
CA THR A 225 4.99 10.61 4.26
C THR A 225 6.30 9.83 4.25
N TYR A 226 7.11 10.04 3.21
CA TYR A 226 8.41 9.41 3.09
C TYR A 226 9.46 10.22 3.84
N PHE A 227 10.13 9.58 4.79
CA PHE A 227 11.38 10.10 5.32
C PHE A 227 12.51 9.83 4.31
N ILE A 228 13.09 10.90 3.74
CA ILE A 228 14.10 10.79 2.67
C ILE A 228 15.54 10.88 3.17
N GLY A 229 15.77 11.47 4.34
CA GLY A 229 17.11 11.64 4.88
C GLY A 229 17.16 12.47 6.16
N ALA A 230 18.20 12.23 6.96
CA ALA A 230 18.63 13.10 8.05
C ALA A 230 19.91 13.80 7.60
N PHE A 231 19.98 15.11 7.84
CA PHE A 231 21.13 15.92 7.50
C PHE A 231 21.58 16.61 8.79
N GLU A 232 22.86 16.47 9.11
CA GLU A 232 23.48 17.24 10.19
C GLU A 232 23.76 18.65 9.68
N ASN A 233 23.61 19.66 10.54
CA ASN A 233 23.98 21.01 10.19
C ASN A 233 25.51 21.06 9.98
N ASN A 234 25.97 21.33 8.76
CA ASN A 234 27.35 21.72 8.48
C ASN A 234 27.65 23.10 9.08
#